data_AF-A0A9E3VEG8-F1
#
_entry.id   AF-A0A9E3VEG8-F1
#
_cell.length_a   1.000
_cell.length_b   1.000
_cell.length_c   1.000
_cell.angle_alpha   90.00
_cell.angle_beta   90.00
_cell.angle_gamma   90.00
#
_symmetry.space_group_name_H-M   'P 1'
#
loop_
_entity.id
_entity.type
_entity.pdbx_description
1 polymer ?
#
loop_
_entity_poly.entity_id
_entity_poly.type
_entity_poly.pdbx_seq_one_letter_code
_entity_poly.pdbx_strand_id
1 'polypeptide(L)'
;MDLAGATCSMHSAVAVDTCERCGIFLCAECINFADTSALCVNCHAMRVYTKPSGRAVAALLMGIVGLHCLWPLGVLGWVLASQERAAIDAGQAPVAGQSLTTAAKVLGIINLVVLVSVIFIAAVAFLTTKQRF
;
A
#
# COMPACT_ATOMS: atom_id res chain seq x y z
N MET A 1 32.38 20.24 11.67
CA MET A 1 32.97 19.59 10.49
C MET A 1 33.03 20.65 9.41
N ASP A 2 34.21 21.00 8.90
CA ASP A 2 34.32 21.99 7.82
C ASP A 2 33.80 21.40 6.50
N LEU A 3 32.70 21.96 5.99
CA LEU A 3 32.05 21.58 4.72
C LEU A 3 32.72 22.23 3.49
N ALA A 4 33.88 22.88 3.67
CA ALA A 4 34.52 23.71 2.66
C ALA A 4 34.86 22.90 1.40
N GLY A 5 34.13 23.16 0.30
CA GLY A 5 34.35 22.55 -1.01
C GLY A 5 33.67 21.21 -1.26
N ALA A 6 32.90 20.67 -0.30
CA ALA A 6 32.11 19.47 -0.53
C ALA A 6 30.93 19.76 -1.46
N THR A 7 30.63 18.84 -2.38
CA THR A 7 29.48 18.94 -3.29
C THR A 7 28.41 17.92 -2.95
N CYS A 8 27.16 18.23 -3.26
CA CYS A 8 26.07 17.28 -3.10
C CYS A 8 26.34 16.00 -3.90
N SER A 9 25.94 14.84 -3.35
CA SER A 9 26.11 13.56 -4.02
C SER A 9 25.26 13.41 -5.29
N MET A 10 24.22 14.23 -5.46
CA MET A 10 23.27 14.14 -6.58
C MET A 10 23.63 15.09 -7.73
N HIS A 11 24.28 16.22 -7.45
CA HIS A 11 24.61 17.25 -8.43
C HIS A 11 25.70 18.19 -7.89
N SER A 12 26.30 18.98 -8.78
CA SER A 12 27.48 19.81 -8.48
C SER A 12 27.22 21.08 -7.63
N ALA A 13 26.15 21.10 -6.83
CA ALA A 13 25.89 22.20 -5.90
C ALA A 13 26.74 22.04 -4.63
N VAL A 14 27.04 23.17 -3.96
CA VAL A 14 27.80 23.18 -2.70
C VAL A 14 26.98 22.54 -1.58
N ALA A 15 27.62 21.67 -0.80
CA ALA A 15 27.00 21.01 0.33
C ALA A 15 26.85 21.96 1.52
N VAL A 16 25.67 21.96 2.13
CA VAL A 16 25.33 22.75 3.32
C VAL A 16 25.26 21.90 4.57
N ASP A 17 25.06 20.59 4.42
CA ASP A 17 24.99 19.63 5.53
C ASP A 17 25.34 18.21 5.06
N THR A 18 25.35 17.27 6.00
CA THR A 18 25.47 15.83 5.76
C THR A 18 24.23 15.08 6.22
N CYS A 19 23.87 14.02 5.53
CA CYS A 19 22.80 13.13 5.98
C CYS A 19 23.23 12.42 7.27
N GLU A 20 22.55 12.66 8.39
CA GLU A 20 22.91 12.06 9.69
C GLU A 20 22.88 10.53 9.68
N ARG A 21 22.13 9.93 8.75
CA ARG A 21 21.96 8.47 8.67
C ARG A 21 22.99 7.76 7.80
N CYS A 22 23.35 8.33 6.65
CA CYS A 22 24.24 7.67 5.68
C CYS A 22 25.52 8.45 5.36
N GLY A 23 25.70 9.65 5.93
CA GLY A 23 26.92 10.44 5.84
C GLY A 23 27.16 11.14 4.48
N ILE A 24 26.22 11.08 3.54
CA ILE A 24 26.38 11.76 2.24
C ILE A 24 26.19 13.27 2.36
N PHE A 25 26.85 14.04 1.51
CA PHE A 25 26.74 15.50 1.45
C PHE A 25 25.45 15.97 0.74
N LEU A 26 24.77 16.94 1.32
CA LEU A 26 23.48 17.48 0.88
C LEU A 26 23.57 18.98 0.62
N CYS A 27 22.99 19.45 -0.49
CA CYS A 27 22.72 20.87 -0.71
C CYS A 27 21.38 21.28 -0.05
N ALA A 28 21.08 22.58 -0.08
CA ALA A 28 19.86 23.15 0.49
C ALA A 28 18.57 22.64 -0.18
N GLU A 29 18.63 22.17 -1.43
CA GLU A 29 17.47 21.62 -2.15
C GLU A 29 17.27 20.11 -1.92
N CYS A 30 18.35 19.36 -1.70
CA CYS A 30 18.29 17.91 -1.51
C CYS A 30 18.07 17.48 -0.05
N ILE A 31 18.27 18.39 0.90
CA ILE A 31 18.06 18.14 2.32
C ILE A 31 16.57 18.07 2.65
N ASN A 32 16.18 16.98 3.31
CA ASN A 32 14.85 16.82 3.88
C ASN A 32 14.99 16.74 5.39
N PHE A 33 14.19 17.53 6.10
CA PHE A 33 14.16 17.52 7.56
C PHE A 33 13.04 16.62 8.03
N ALA A 34 13.37 15.60 8.82
CA ALA A 34 12.39 14.96 9.69
C ALA A 34 12.73 15.39 11.12
N ASP A 35 11.80 16.08 11.79
CA ASP A 35 12.03 16.72 13.09
C ASP A 35 13.22 17.70 13.04
N THR A 36 14.39 17.27 13.54
CA THR A 36 15.63 18.06 13.60
C THR A 36 16.79 17.44 12.82
N SER A 37 16.60 16.26 12.18
CA SER A 37 17.71 15.61 11.47
C SER A 37 17.69 15.85 9.97
N ALA A 38 18.84 16.26 9.46
CA ALA A 38 19.14 16.43 8.06
C ALA A 38 19.25 15.06 7.37
N LEU A 39 18.35 14.75 6.42
CA LEU A 39 18.28 13.45 5.75
C LEU A 39 18.25 13.63 4.23
N CYS A 40 18.90 12.71 3.52
CA CYS A 40 18.73 12.61 2.07
C CYS A 40 17.35 12.03 1.71
N VAL A 41 16.88 12.24 0.48
CA VAL A 41 15.56 11.75 0.01
C VAL A 41 15.31 10.27 0.32
N ASN A 42 16.32 9.42 0.17
CA ASN A 42 16.20 7.98 0.44
C ASN A 42 16.12 7.69 1.94
N CYS A 43 16.97 8.33 2.76
CA CYS A 43 16.97 8.15 4.21
C CYS A 43 15.73 8.75 4.87
N HIS A 44 15.25 9.87 4.34
CA HIS A 44 14.01 10.51 4.74
C HIS A 44 12.83 9.57 4.47
N ALA A 45 12.67 9.07 3.23
CA ALA A 45 11.60 8.14 2.88
C ALA A 45 11.54 6.91 3.79
N MET A 46 12.70 6.35 4.16
CA MET A 46 12.76 5.25 5.12
C MET A 46 12.41 5.66 6.57
N ARG A 47 12.65 6.91 6.97
CA ARG A 47 12.34 7.40 8.33
C ARG A 47 10.88 7.79 8.49
N VAL A 48 10.26 8.32 7.42
CA VAL A 48 8.81 8.59 7.40
C VAL A 48 7.98 7.35 7.05
N TYR A 49 8.60 6.19 6.85
CA TYR A 49 7.88 4.94 6.63
C TYR A 49 7.04 4.61 7.88
N THR A 50 5.74 4.84 7.76
CA THR A 50 4.77 4.51 8.80
C THR A 50 4.39 3.04 8.68
N LYS A 51 4.19 2.35 9.80
CA LYS A 51 3.70 0.97 9.76
C LYS A 51 2.27 0.97 9.17
N PRO A 52 1.95 0.08 8.21
CA PRO A 52 0.58 -0.04 7.74
C PRO A 52 -0.38 -0.37 8.88
N SER A 53 -1.60 0.16 8.83
CA SER A 53 -2.59 -0.08 9.88
C SER A 53 -2.97 -1.57 9.95
N GLY A 54 -3.40 -2.02 11.13
CA GLY A 54 -3.94 -3.37 11.29
C GLY A 54 -5.15 -3.64 10.39
N ARG A 55 -5.92 -2.60 10.04
CA ARG A 55 -7.08 -2.68 9.13
C ARG A 55 -6.65 -3.00 7.70
N ALA A 56 -5.58 -2.37 7.21
CA ALA A 56 -5.02 -2.65 5.88
C ALA A 56 -4.52 -4.10 5.77
N VAL A 57 -3.85 -4.60 6.82
CA VAL A 57 -3.37 -5.98 6.89
C VAL A 57 -4.53 -6.98 6.96
N ALA A 58 -5.52 -6.71 7.82
CA ALA A 58 -6.70 -7.56 7.95
C ALA A 58 -7.49 -7.64 6.64
N ALA A 59 -7.65 -6.53 5.91
CA ALA A 59 -8.34 -6.51 4.63
C ALA A 59 -7.65 -7.40 3.57
N LEU A 60 -6.31 -7.40 3.52
CA LEU A 60 -5.55 -8.28 2.63
C LEU A 60 -5.76 -9.75 2.99
N LEU A 61 -5.64 -10.09 4.28
CA LEU A 61 -5.83 -11.47 4.75
C LEU A 61 -7.24 -11.97 4.48
N MET A 62 -8.26 -11.13 4.69
CA MET A 62 -9.64 -11.45 4.38
C MET A 62 -9.84 -11.72 2.87
N GLY A 63 -9.17 -10.96 2.00
CA GLY A 63 -9.19 -11.18 0.55
C GLY A 63 -8.54 -12.52 0.15
N ILE A 64 -7.40 -12.86 0.75
CA ILE A 64 -6.71 -14.14 0.50
C ILE A 64 -7.53 -15.32 1.00
N VAL A 65 -8.07 -15.24 2.22
CA VAL A 65 -8.93 -16.29 2.79
C VAL A 65 -10.24 -16.43 2.01
N GLY A 66 -10.81 -15.30 1.57
CA GLY A 66 -12.02 -15.25 0.75
C GLY A 66 -11.86 -16.03 -0.56
N LEU A 67 -10.71 -15.89 -1.23
CA LEU A 67 -10.40 -16.59 -2.48
C LEU A 67 -10.38 -18.12 -2.32
N HIS A 68 -9.93 -18.64 -1.17
CA HIS A 68 -9.66 -20.06 -0.97
C HIS A 68 -10.77 -20.87 -0.30
N CYS A 69 -11.58 -20.28 0.60
CA CYS A 69 -12.54 -21.09 1.39
C CYS A 69 -13.87 -20.41 1.72
N LEU A 70 -13.97 -19.08 1.70
CA LEU A 70 -15.13 -18.36 2.24
C LEU A 70 -15.47 -17.14 1.40
N TRP A 71 -16.08 -17.36 0.24
CA TRP A 71 -16.32 -16.34 -0.78
C TRP A 71 -17.08 -15.08 -0.29
N PRO A 72 -18.01 -15.13 0.70
CA PRO A 72 -18.58 -13.91 1.27
C PRO A 72 -17.61 -13.09 2.13
N LEU A 73 -16.58 -13.71 2.76
CA LEU A 73 -15.56 -12.96 3.50
C LEU A 73 -14.69 -12.10 2.58
N GLY A 74 -14.53 -12.50 1.31
CA GLY A 74 -13.84 -11.68 0.31
C GLY A 74 -14.56 -10.34 0.06
N VAL A 75 -15.89 -10.30 0.14
CA VAL A 75 -16.68 -9.07 0.03
C VAL A 75 -16.46 -8.16 1.24
N LEU A 76 -16.42 -8.73 2.44
CA LEU A 76 -16.11 -7.98 3.67
C LEU A 76 -14.69 -7.40 3.63
N GLY A 77 -13.72 -8.14 3.10
CA GLY A 77 -12.37 -7.66 2.85
C GLY A 77 -12.34 -6.47 1.89
N TRP A 78 -13.15 -6.50 0.83
CA TRP A 78 -13.27 -5.41 -0.13
C TRP A 78 -13.85 -4.12 0.48
N VAL A 79 -14.89 -4.25 1.33
CA VAL A 79 -15.48 -3.11 2.05
C VAL A 79 -14.46 -2.51 3.01
N LEU A 80 -13.77 -3.34 3.80
CA LEU A 80 -12.76 -2.88 4.75
C LEU A 80 -11.58 -2.19 4.06
N ALA A 81 -11.11 -2.74 2.93
CA ALA A 81 -10.07 -2.13 2.09
C ALA A 81 -10.52 -0.77 1.53
N SER A 82 -11.80 -0.64 1.18
CA SER A 82 -12.36 0.61 0.64
C SER A 82 -12.47 1.70 1.70
N GLN A 83 -12.88 1.35 2.92
CA GLN A 83 -12.90 2.28 4.06
C GLN A 83 -11.49 2.74 4.45
N GLU A 84 -10.54 1.80 4.51
CA GLU A 84 -9.15 2.13 4.83
C GLU A 84 -8.53 3.05 3.78
N ARG A 85 -8.83 2.82 2.49
CA ARG A 85 -8.37 3.70 1.41
C ARG A 85 -8.96 5.10 1.50
N ALA A 86 -10.25 5.23 1.82
CA ALA A 86 -10.87 6.53 2.07
C ALA A 86 -10.25 7.25 3.28
N ALA A 87 -9.85 6.52 4.33
CA ALA A 87 -9.13 7.08 5.46
C ALA A 87 -7.71 7.53 5.09
N ILE A 88 -7.01 6.80 4.21
CA ILE A 88 -5.70 7.22 3.67
C ILE A 88 -5.85 8.50 2.85
N ASP A 89 -6.84 8.57 1.96
CA ASP A 89 -7.10 9.73 1.09
C ASP A 89 -7.51 10.97 1.92
N ALA A 90 -8.20 10.77 3.06
CA ALA A 90 -8.54 11.83 4.01
C ALA A 90 -7.39 12.23 4.96
N GLY A 91 -6.21 11.62 4.84
CA GLY A 91 -5.06 11.85 5.72
C GLY A 91 -5.22 11.30 7.14
N GLN A 92 -6.20 10.42 7.37
CA GLN A 92 -6.53 9.83 8.68
C GLN A 92 -5.90 8.45 8.89
N ALA A 93 -5.27 7.86 7.86
CA ALA A 93 -4.60 6.57 7.95
C ALA A 93 -3.22 6.57 7.25
N PRO A 94 -2.29 5.68 7.66
CA PRO A 94 -0.92 5.65 7.12
C PRO A 94 -0.88 5.36 5.62
N VAL A 95 -0.18 6.21 4.86
CA VAL A 95 0.04 6.03 3.40
C VAL A 95 0.74 4.73 3.06
N ALA A 96 1.52 4.15 3.99
CA ALA A 96 2.13 2.83 3.83
C ALA A 96 1.10 1.71 3.62
N GLY A 97 -0.16 1.90 4.04
CA GLY A 97 -1.27 0.97 3.79
C GLY A 97 -1.82 1.02 2.37
N GLN A 98 -1.37 1.92 1.51
CA GLN A 98 -1.97 2.15 0.19
C GLN A 98 -1.76 0.98 -0.78
N SER A 99 -0.57 0.36 -0.78
CA SER A 99 -0.29 -0.82 -1.61
C SER A 99 -1.11 -2.04 -1.16
N LEU A 100 -1.17 -2.25 0.17
CA LEU A 100 -1.95 -3.31 0.82
C LEU A 100 -3.45 -3.19 0.53
N THR A 101 -4.03 -1.99 0.69
CA THR A 101 -5.44 -1.72 0.39
C THR A 101 -5.75 -1.86 -1.10
N THR A 102 -4.82 -1.47 -1.99
CA THR A 102 -4.97 -1.68 -3.44
C THR A 102 -5.02 -3.17 -3.78
N ALA A 103 -4.08 -3.96 -3.25
CA ALA A 103 -4.03 -5.40 -3.46
C ALA A 103 -5.30 -6.08 -2.93
N ALA A 104 -5.75 -5.72 -1.72
CA ALA A 104 -6.99 -6.24 -1.15
C ALA A 104 -8.22 -5.93 -2.02
N LYS A 105 -8.30 -4.73 -2.63
CA LYS A 105 -9.40 -4.39 -3.55
C LYS A 105 -9.40 -5.25 -4.81
N VAL A 106 -8.24 -5.45 -5.42
CA VAL A 106 -8.10 -6.28 -6.63
C VAL A 106 -8.49 -7.73 -6.34
N LEU A 107 -7.99 -8.29 -5.23
CA LEU A 107 -8.34 -9.63 -4.76
C LEU A 107 -9.86 -9.77 -4.53
N GLY A 108 -10.49 -8.76 -3.92
CA GLY A 108 -11.94 -8.74 -3.71
C GLY A 108 -12.75 -8.75 -5.00
N ILE A 109 -12.34 -7.97 -6.02
CA ILE A 109 -13.00 -7.95 -7.34
C ILE A 109 -12.87 -9.31 -8.03
N ILE A 110 -11.66 -9.89 -8.02
CA ILE A 110 -11.42 -11.22 -8.59
C ILE A 110 -12.36 -12.23 -7.92
N ASN A 111 -12.38 -12.27 -6.59
CA ASN A 111 -13.27 -13.17 -5.84
C ASN A 111 -14.75 -12.99 -6.22
N LEU A 112 -15.21 -11.76 -6.42
CA LEU A 112 -16.59 -11.47 -6.82
C LEU A 112 -16.91 -11.99 -8.23
N VAL A 113 -15.98 -11.82 -9.18
CA VAL A 113 -16.12 -12.34 -10.55
C VAL A 113 -16.20 -13.87 -10.56
N VAL A 114 -15.34 -14.54 -9.78
CA VAL A 114 -15.39 -15.99 -9.68
C VAL A 114 -16.71 -16.43 -9.03
N LEU A 115 -17.21 -15.74 -7.98
CA LEU A 115 -18.51 -16.00 -7.33
C LEU A 115 -19.68 -15.99 -8.31
N VAL A 116 -19.79 -14.93 -9.09
CA VAL A 116 -20.85 -14.80 -10.09
C VAL A 116 -20.74 -15.90 -11.14
N SER A 117 -19.52 -16.23 -11.58
CA SER A 117 -19.29 -17.26 -12.59
C SER A 117 -19.72 -18.66 -12.12
N VAL A 118 -19.39 -19.03 -10.88
CA VAL A 118 -19.78 -20.33 -10.29
C VAL A 118 -21.30 -20.41 -10.11
N ILE A 119 -21.93 -19.36 -9.59
CA ILE A 119 -23.39 -19.30 -9.43
C ILE A 119 -24.09 -19.43 -10.79
N PHE A 120 -23.58 -18.75 -11.81
CA PHE A 120 -24.14 -18.82 -13.16
C PHE A 120 -24.04 -20.23 -13.76
N ILE A 121 -22.88 -20.87 -13.67
CA ILE A 121 -22.68 -22.25 -14.14
C ILE A 121 -23.61 -23.22 -13.39
N ALA A 122 -23.70 -23.09 -12.06
CA ALA A 122 -24.59 -23.92 -11.24
C ALA A 122 -26.07 -23.72 -11.60
N ALA A 123 -26.50 -22.48 -11.83
CA ALA A 123 -27.87 -22.17 -12.25
C ALA A 123 -28.19 -22.77 -13.63
N VAL A 124 -27.29 -22.64 -14.61
CA VAL A 124 -27.45 -23.25 -15.94
C VAL A 124 -27.50 -24.77 -15.85
N ALA A 125 -26.60 -25.38 -15.08
CA ALA A 125 -26.59 -26.82 -14.84
C ALA A 125 -27.89 -27.31 -14.19
N PHE A 126 -28.42 -26.56 -13.22
CA PHE A 126 -29.69 -26.87 -12.55
C PHE A 126 -30.90 -26.74 -13.49
N LEU A 127 -30.95 -25.67 -14.29
CA LEU A 127 -32.03 -25.47 -15.27
C LEU A 127 -32.02 -26.55 -16.35
N THR A 128 -30.84 -26.91 -16.87
CA THR A 128 -30.69 -27.98 -17.88
C THR A 128 -31.01 -29.37 -17.35
N THR A 129 -30.69 -29.67 -16.08
CA THR A 129 -31.13 -30.93 -15.44
C THR A 129 -32.63 -30.95 -15.21
N LYS A 130 -33.24 -29.84 -14.80
CA LYS A 130 -34.69 -29.75 -14.59
C LYS A 130 -35.49 -29.88 -15.89
N GLN A 131 -34.94 -29.47 -17.04
CA GLN A 131 -35.56 -29.63 -18.36
C GLN A 131 -35.47 -31.07 -18.91
N ARG A 132 -34.64 -31.93 -18.31
CA ARG A 132 -34.44 -33.32 -18.72
C ARG A 132 -35.35 -34.33 -18.01
N PHE A 133 -36.12 -33.90 -17.01
CA PHE A 133 -37.15 -34.69 -16.31
C PHE A 133 -38.54 -34.16 -16.65
#